data_AF-A0A7S0NFR7-F1
#
_entry.id   AF-A0A7S0NFR7-F1
#
_cell.length_a   1.000
_cell.length_b   1.000
_cell.length_c   1.000
_cell.angle_alpha   90.00
_cell.angle_beta   90.00
_cell.angle_gamma   90.00
#
_symmetry.space_group_name_H-M   'P 1'
#
loop_
_entity.id
_entity.type
_entity.pdbx_description
1 polymer ?
#
loop_
_entity_poly.entity_id
_entity_poly.type
_entity_poly.pdbx_seq_one_letter_code
_entity_poly.pdbx_strand_id
1 'polypeptide(L)'
;ETTPLLGSDSNSDKRNSEKRQRQIRGKIESWGREYEMRFAELFFNPDSFGETIENLFVCSSLVNQNILALDKDPVKGFTVARRVDQQSAASENQEPKRHVVKFDMEAFEKLRSEMG
;
A
#
# COMPACT_ATOMS: atom_id res chain seq x y z
N GLU A 1 29.21 -8.38 30.91
CA GLU A 1 27.94 -8.47 30.18
C GLU A 1 28.16 -7.87 28.79
N THR A 2 28.00 -8.65 27.73
CA THR A 2 28.20 -8.20 26.34
C THR A 2 26.86 -8.21 25.64
N THR A 3 26.27 -7.03 25.47
CA THR A 3 25.10 -6.81 24.62
C THR A 3 25.46 -7.23 23.19
N PRO A 4 24.74 -8.18 22.57
CA PRO A 4 25.03 -8.57 21.20
C PRO A 4 24.66 -7.40 20.28
N LEU A 5 25.62 -7.01 19.44
CA LEU A 5 25.43 -6.06 18.35
C LEU A 5 24.41 -6.62 17.36
N LEU A 6 23.50 -5.74 16.94
CA LEU A 6 22.50 -5.89 15.89
C LEU A 6 23.07 -6.56 14.63
N GLY A 7 23.01 -7.88 14.59
CA GLY A 7 22.98 -8.64 13.35
C GLY A 7 21.56 -8.59 12.80
N SER A 8 21.14 -7.44 12.27
CA SER A 8 19.90 -7.33 11.52
C SER A 8 20.14 -7.98 10.16
N ASP A 9 19.86 -9.27 10.07
CA ASP A 9 19.86 -10.04 8.83
C ASP A 9 19.03 -9.30 7.77
N SER A 10 19.68 -8.57 6.87
CA SER A 10 19.02 -7.90 5.73
C SER A 10 18.23 -8.88 4.83
N ASN A 11 18.52 -10.18 4.93
CA ASN A 11 17.76 -11.26 4.28
C ASN A 11 16.39 -11.52 4.94
N SER A 12 16.27 -11.31 6.24
CA SER A 12 15.03 -11.47 6.99
C SER A 12 14.03 -10.37 6.65
N ASP A 13 14.53 -9.12 6.56
CA ASP A 13 13.71 -7.95 6.20
C ASP A 13 13.16 -8.07 4.78
N LYS A 14 14.01 -8.47 3.82
CA LYS A 14 13.59 -8.68 2.43
C LYS A 14 12.54 -9.77 2.30
N ARG A 15 12.73 -10.93 2.97
CA ARG A 15 11.74 -12.02 2.97
C ARG A 15 10.40 -11.59 3.57
N ASN A 16 10.43 -10.76 4.61
CA ASN A 16 9.21 -10.24 5.23
C ASN A 16 8.46 -9.29 4.30
N SER A 17 9.17 -8.38 3.61
CA SER A 17 8.58 -7.45 2.64
C SER A 17 7.90 -8.16 1.46
N GLU A 18 8.50 -9.22 0.90
CA GLU A 18 7.92 -9.99 -0.21
C GLU A 18 6.69 -10.79 0.21
N LYS A 19 6.69 -11.30 1.44
CA LYS A 19 5.54 -11.99 2.04
C LYS A 19 4.39 -11.01 2.26
N ARG A 20 4.67 -9.84 2.82
CA ARG A 20 3.71 -8.75 3.04
C ARG A 20 3.11 -8.26 1.73
N GLN A 21 3.93 -8.05 0.70
CA GLN A 21 3.46 -7.70 -0.63
C GLN A 21 2.50 -8.74 -1.20
N ARG A 22 2.82 -10.04 -1.08
CA ARG A 22 1.93 -11.13 -1.53
C ARG A 22 0.60 -11.16 -0.76
N GLN A 23 0.63 -10.92 0.55
CA GLN A 23 -0.59 -10.89 1.36
C GLN A 23 -1.50 -9.71 0.99
N ILE A 24 -0.95 -8.50 0.90
CA ILE A 24 -1.70 -7.30 0.54
C ILE A 24 -2.27 -7.43 -0.88
N ARG A 25 -1.45 -7.92 -1.82
CA ARG A 25 -1.90 -8.20 -3.19
C ARG A 25 -3.04 -9.21 -3.22
N GLY A 26 -2.91 -10.34 -2.53
CA GLY A 26 -3.96 -11.36 -2.47
C GLY A 26 -5.26 -10.85 -1.84
N LYS A 27 -5.17 -9.96 -0.85
CA LYS A 27 -6.34 -9.26 -0.28
C LYS A 27 -7.01 -8.36 -1.32
N ILE A 28 -6.25 -7.56 -2.07
CA ILE A 28 -6.81 -6.66 -3.09
C ILE A 28 -7.40 -7.45 -4.26
N GLU A 29 -6.74 -8.52 -4.71
CA GLU A 29 -7.21 -9.35 -5.82
C GLU A 29 -8.47 -10.18 -5.47
N SER A 30 -8.77 -10.39 -4.18
CA SER A 30 -10.03 -11.03 -3.76
C SER A 30 -11.21 -10.07 -3.72
N TRP A 31 -10.98 -8.76 -3.84
CA TRP A 31 -12.04 -7.77 -3.88
C TRP A 31 -12.90 -7.91 -5.14
N GLY A 32 -14.21 -7.75 -4.95
CA GLY A 32 -15.15 -7.56 -6.04
C GLY A 32 -14.87 -6.26 -6.79
N ARG A 33 -15.38 -6.16 -8.03
CA ARG A 33 -15.11 -5.02 -8.93
C ARG A 33 -15.54 -3.66 -8.36
N GLU A 34 -16.63 -3.65 -7.60
CA GLU A 34 -17.21 -2.45 -6.98
C GLU A 34 -16.80 -2.30 -5.50
N TYR A 35 -15.92 -3.17 -5.01
CA TYR A 35 -15.48 -3.09 -3.63
C TYR A 35 -14.46 -1.97 -3.47
N GLU A 36 -14.78 -1.08 -2.54
CA GLU A 36 -13.97 0.05 -2.14
C GLU A 36 -13.80 0.00 -0.62
N MET A 37 -12.62 0.36 -0.14
CA MET A 37 -12.38 0.53 1.29
C MET A 37 -11.52 1.74 1.57
N ARG A 38 -11.55 2.27 2.80
CA ARG A 38 -10.62 3.34 3.16
C ARG A 38 -9.20 2.80 3.10
N PHE A 39 -8.28 3.59 2.53
CA PHE A 39 -6.89 3.17 2.41
C PHE A 39 -6.26 2.88 3.78
N ALA A 40 -6.63 3.66 4.81
CA ALA A 40 -6.22 3.42 6.19
C ALA A 40 -6.65 2.03 6.71
N GLU A 41 -7.86 1.56 6.35
CA GLU A 41 -8.41 0.26 6.75
C GLU A 41 -7.77 -0.93 6.00
N LEU A 42 -6.98 -0.66 4.95
CA LEU A 42 -6.22 -1.72 4.28
C LEU A 42 -5.28 -2.41 5.28
N PHE A 43 -4.76 -1.64 6.22
CA PHE A 43 -3.82 -2.03 7.25
C PHE A 43 -4.57 -2.06 8.58
N PHE A 44 -4.93 -3.24 9.06
CA PHE A 44 -5.44 -3.38 10.42
C PHE A 44 -4.31 -3.01 11.38
N ASN A 45 -4.45 -1.90 12.10
CA ASN A 45 -3.60 -1.43 13.19
C ASN A 45 -2.11 -1.79 13.02
N PRO A 46 -1.34 -1.04 12.21
CA PRO A 46 0.09 -1.30 12.10
C PRO A 46 0.74 -1.22 13.50
N ASP A 47 1.42 -2.29 13.91
CA ASP A 47 1.99 -2.41 15.27
C ASP A 47 3.16 -1.42 15.47
N SER A 48 3.67 -0.82 14.38
CA SER A 48 4.68 0.22 14.45
C SER A 48 4.66 1.20 13.28
N PHE A 49 5.35 2.33 13.48
CA PHE A 49 5.63 3.32 12.42
C PHE A 49 6.38 2.72 11.22
N GLY A 50 7.33 1.82 11.49
CA GLY A 50 8.07 1.12 10.43
C GLY A 50 7.16 0.28 9.55
N GLU A 51 6.20 -0.43 10.15
CA GLU A 51 5.20 -1.19 9.39
C GLU A 51 4.30 -0.30 8.54
N THR A 52 3.94 0.88 9.04
CA THR A 52 3.17 1.87 8.28
C THR A 52 3.92 2.27 7.01
N ILE A 53 5.21 2.56 7.11
CA ILE A 53 6.06 2.93 5.95
C ILE A 53 6.16 1.78 4.95
N GLU A 54 6.42 0.55 5.40
CA GLU A 54 6.51 -0.62 4.52
C GLU A 54 5.20 -0.88 3.78
N ASN A 55 4.08 -0.76 4.48
CA ASN A 55 2.73 -0.88 3.94
C ASN A 55 2.47 0.14 2.81
N LEU A 56 2.93 1.39 2.98
CA LEU A 56 2.86 2.41 1.94
C LEU A 56 3.74 2.09 0.74
N PHE A 57 4.97 1.60 0.95
CA PHE A 57 5.84 1.19 -0.15
C PHE A 57 5.23 0.05 -0.97
N VAL A 58 4.66 -0.95 -0.30
CA VAL A 58 3.94 -2.04 -0.97
C VAL A 58 2.78 -1.50 -1.79
N CYS A 59 1.95 -0.62 -1.24
CA CYS A 59 0.81 -0.08 -1.96
C CYS A 59 1.23 0.80 -3.15
N SER A 60 2.28 1.61 -2.99
CA SER A 60 2.88 2.36 -4.10
C SER A 60 3.34 1.43 -5.23
N SER A 61 3.95 0.29 -4.90
CA SER A 61 4.32 -0.72 -5.89
C SER A 61 3.10 -1.31 -6.61
N LEU A 62 2.00 -1.59 -5.89
CA LEU A 62 0.77 -2.12 -6.48
C LEU A 62 0.01 -1.11 -7.34
N VAL A 63 0.08 0.18 -6.99
CA VAL A 63 -0.42 1.28 -7.84
C VAL A 63 0.37 1.36 -9.13
N ASN A 64 1.71 1.30 -9.05
CA ASN A 64 2.56 1.30 -10.25
C ASN A 64 2.37 0.07 -11.14
N GLN A 65 1.92 -1.05 -10.57
CA GLN A 65 1.56 -2.27 -11.31
C GLN A 65 0.13 -2.26 -11.84
N ASN A 66 -0.62 -1.18 -11.64
CA ASN A 66 -2.02 -1.05 -12.03
C ASN A 66 -2.89 -2.18 -11.46
N ILE A 67 -2.63 -2.55 -10.19
CA ILE A 67 -3.43 -3.54 -9.41
C ILE A 67 -4.35 -2.81 -8.43
N LEU A 68 -3.86 -1.69 -7.89
CA LEU A 68 -4.55 -0.86 -6.90
C LEU A 68 -4.71 0.56 -7.46
N ALA A 69 -5.88 1.14 -7.32
CA ALA A 69 -6.10 2.56 -7.53
C ALA A 69 -6.41 3.23 -6.19
N LEU A 70 -5.84 4.42 -6.01
CA LEU A 70 -6.06 5.27 -4.84
C LEU A 70 -6.72 6.56 -5.32
N ASP A 71 -7.93 6.81 -4.87
CA ASP A 71 -8.72 7.99 -5.23
C ASP A 71 -9.15 8.73 -3.96
N LYS A 72 -9.34 10.06 -4.04
CA LYS A 72 -9.87 10.84 -2.93
C LYS A 72 -11.40 10.82 -2.99
N ASP A 73 -12.04 10.37 -1.91
CA ASP A 73 -13.50 10.42 -1.79
C ASP A 73 -13.94 11.90 -1.80
N PRO A 74 -14.75 12.34 -2.78
CA PRO A 74 -15.14 13.74 -2.92
C PRO A 74 -16.12 14.20 -1.83
N VAL A 75 -16.81 13.27 -1.16
CA VAL A 75 -17.80 13.56 -0.12
C VAL A 75 -17.17 13.52 1.26
N LYS A 76 -16.37 12.49 1.53
CA LYS A 76 -15.81 12.23 2.86
C LYS A 76 -14.37 12.71 3.03
N GLY A 77 -13.69 13.02 1.92
CA GLY A 77 -12.36 13.62 1.92
C GLY A 77 -11.19 12.68 2.21
N PHE A 78 -11.44 11.42 2.55
CA PHE A 78 -10.40 10.41 2.79
C PHE A 78 -9.95 9.72 1.51
N THR A 79 -8.80 9.04 1.58
CA THR A 79 -8.28 8.20 0.48
C THR A 79 -9.00 6.84 0.47
N VAL A 80 -9.52 6.47 -0.69
CA VAL A 80 -10.18 5.19 -0.96
C VAL A 80 -9.27 4.33 -1.82
N ALA A 81 -9.20 3.05 -1.46
CA ALA A 81 -8.49 2.00 -2.18
C ALA A 81 -9.49 1.14 -2.95
N ARG A 82 -9.24 0.93 -4.24
CA ARG A 82 -10.04 0.06 -5.11
C ARG A 82 -9.17 -0.81 -6.00
N ARG A 83 -9.64 -2.01 -6.30
CA ARG A 83 -8.96 -2.94 -7.20
C ARG A 83 -9.06 -2.44 -8.64
N VAL A 84 -7.96 -2.48 -9.38
CA VAL A 84 -7.96 -2.26 -10.82
C VAL A 84 -8.17 -3.60 -11.52
N ASP A 85 -9.17 -3.65 -12.40
CA ASP A 85 -9.42 -4.80 -13.25
C ASP A 85 -8.44 -4.82 -14.43
N GLN A 86 -7.42 -5.70 -14.34
CA GLN A 86 -6.41 -5.84 -15.39
C GLN A 86 -6.96 -6.41 -16.70
N GLN A 87 -8.15 -7.04 -16.72
CA GLN A 87 -8.75 -7.53 -17.97
C GLN A 87 -9.32 -6.39 -18.83
N SER A 88 -9.73 -5.28 -18.20
CA SER A 88 -10.20 -4.08 -18.91
C SER A 88 -9.05 -3.22 -19.46
N ALA A 89 -7.80 -3.45 -19.04
CA ALA A 89 -6.61 -2.72 -19.49
C ALA A 89 -5.97 -3.29 -20.79
N ALA A 90 -6.54 -4.36 -21.36
CA ALA A 90 -6.08 -4.97 -22.60
C ALA A 90 -6.57 -4.23 -23.87
N SER A 91 -7.31 -3.13 -23.72
CA SER A 91 -7.62 -2.20 -24.80
C SER A 91 -7.16 -0.78 -24.45
N GLU A 92 -6.45 -0.19 -25.41
CA GLU A 92 -5.93 1.17 -25.46
C GLU A 92 -4.71 1.46 -24.59
N ASN A 93 -3.51 1.35 -25.19
CA ASN A 93 -2.41 2.33 -25.18
C ASN A 93 -2.22 3.25 -23.94
N GLN A 94 -2.49 2.78 -22.73
CA GLN A 94 -2.09 3.47 -21.52
C GLN A 94 -0.63 3.13 -21.29
N GLU A 95 0.26 4.05 -21.68
CA GLU A 95 1.59 4.11 -21.09
C GLU A 95 1.43 3.91 -19.58
N PRO A 96 2.23 3.03 -18.94
CA PRO A 96 2.20 2.86 -17.50
C PRO A 96 2.49 4.23 -16.89
N LYS A 97 1.44 4.96 -16.50
CA LYS A 97 1.59 6.18 -15.73
C LYS A 97 2.23 5.75 -14.44
N ARG A 98 3.55 5.92 -14.34
CA ARG A 98 4.28 5.88 -13.08
C ARG A 98 3.70 6.96 -12.19
N HIS A 99 2.63 6.63 -11.48
CA HIS A 99 2.13 7.42 -10.39
C HIS A 99 3.09 7.22 -9.23
N VAL A 100 4.21 7.95 -9.27
CA VAL A 100 5.04 8.15 -8.09
C VAL A 100 4.19 8.98 -7.14
N VAL A 101 3.49 8.30 -6.22
CA VAL A 101 2.81 8.97 -5.11
C VAL A 101 3.90 9.57 -4.23
N LYS A 102 4.18 10.86 -4.44
CA LYS A 102 5.07 11.63 -3.56
C LYS A 102 4.25 11.96 -2.31
N PHE A 103 4.42 11.17 -1.27
CA PHE A 103 3.97 11.58 0.05
C PHE A 103 4.96 12.61 0.59
N ASP A 104 4.53 13.86 0.75
CA ASP A 104 5.22 14.77 1.65
C ASP A 104 4.94 14.36 3.11
N MET A 105 5.77 14.85 4.04
CA MET A 105 5.66 14.48 5.46
C MET A 105 4.32 14.88 6.07
N GLU A 106 3.67 15.93 5.57
CA GLU A 106 2.37 16.39 6.07
C GLU A 106 1.23 15.45 5.65
N ALA A 107 1.24 15.01 4.38
CA ALA A 107 0.32 14.02 3.85
C ALA A 107 0.49 12.65 4.55
N PHE A 108 1.73 12.28 4.87
CA PHE A 108 2.02 11.08 5.65
C PHE A 108 1.45 11.18 7.07
N GLU A 109 1.70 12.26 7.80
CA GLU A 109 1.19 12.43 9.18
C GLU A 109 -0.34 12.49 9.23
N LYS A 110 -0.99 13.13 8.25
CA LYS A 110 -2.46 13.09 8.10
C LYS A 110 -2.96 11.66 7.92
N LEU A 111 -2.37 10.92 6.99
CA LEU A 111 -2.78 9.54 6.74
C LEU A 111 -2.55 8.65 7.97
N ARG A 112 -1.43 8.82 8.67
CA ARG A 112 -1.13 8.11 9.92
C ARG A 112 -2.17 8.41 11.00
N SER A 113 -2.60 9.67 11.15
CA SER A 113 -3.64 10.04 12.11
C SER A 113 -4.99 9.41 11.82
N GLU A 114 -5.27 9.03 10.56
CA GLU A 114 -6.48 8.30 10.18
C GLU A 114 -6.44 6.80 10.53
N MET A 115 -5.25 6.26 10.82
CA MET A 115 -5.04 4.85 11.20
C MET A 115 -5.05 4.63 12.73
N GLY A 116 -5.07 5.71 13.53
CA GLY A 116 -4.99 5.69 15.00
C GLY A 116 -6.31 5.97 15.70
#